data_AF-A0AAU0KEJ9-F1
#
_entry.id   AF-A0AAU0KEJ9-F1
#
_cell.length_a   1.000
_cell.length_b   1.000
_cell.length_c   1.000
_cell.angle_alpha   90.00
_cell.angle_beta   90.00
_cell.angle_gamma   90.00
#
_symmetry.space_group_name_H-M   'P 1'
#
loop_
_entity.id
_entity.type
_entity.pdbx_description
1 polymer ?
#
loop_
_entity_poly.entity_id
_entity_poly.type
_entity_poly.pdbx_seq_one_letter_code
_entity_poly.pdbx_strand_id
1 'polypeptide(L)'
;MCPDFKEEVCPQLSVPPYVCNGCPNRHRCTLKKRIYSAKSANDSYEKTLHEAREGFNISDAELADIDSFFSPLIKQGQSLYHIIRNNRDTVPCSESTARRLLLSGILEARKIDLPRAVRFKKRKGKRNNMKVDKKCREGRTYRR
;
A
#
# COMPACT_ATOMS: atom_id res chain seq x y z
N MET A 1 11.28 6.84 35.99
CA MET A 1 12.34 7.64 35.33
C MET A 1 12.95 8.56 36.37
N CYS A 2 14.27 8.74 36.36
CA CYS A 2 14.97 9.60 37.32
C CYS A 2 14.87 11.07 36.88
N PRO A 3 14.35 12.00 37.72
CA PRO A 3 14.20 13.41 37.37
C PRO A 3 15.54 14.14 37.22
N ASP A 4 16.61 13.62 37.81
CA ASP A 4 17.95 14.24 37.76
C ASP A 4 18.82 13.74 36.59
N PHE A 5 18.33 12.78 35.80
CA PHE A 5 19.10 12.24 34.69
C PHE A 5 19.21 13.27 33.56
N LYS A 6 20.44 13.70 33.27
CA LYS A 6 20.79 14.51 32.10
C LYS A 6 21.61 13.65 31.14
N GLU A 7 21.08 13.38 29.95
CA GLU A 7 21.80 12.62 28.93
C GLU A 7 22.99 13.44 28.42
N GLU A 8 24.19 12.88 28.55
CA GLU A 8 25.38 13.48 27.95
C GLU A 8 25.42 13.16 26.45
N VAL A 9 25.45 14.21 25.62
CA VAL A 9 25.44 14.09 24.16
C VAL A 9 26.82 14.40 23.60
N CYS A 10 27.30 13.56 22.70
CA CYS A 10 28.61 13.76 22.07
C CYS A 10 28.63 15.07 21.25
N PRO A 11 29.59 15.99 21.48
CA PRO A 11 29.70 17.24 20.73
C PRO A 11 29.93 17.03 19.22
N GLN A 12 30.53 15.91 18.82
CA GLN A 12 30.71 15.59 17.40
C GLN A 12 29.39 15.34 16.66
N LEU A 13 28.29 15.10 17.39
CA LEU A 13 26.96 14.94 16.81
C LEU A 13 26.21 16.26 16.61
N SER A 14 26.75 17.40 17.06
CA SER A 14 26.17 18.72 16.77
C SER A 14 26.73 19.34 15.49
N VAL A 15 27.70 18.68 14.84
CA VAL A 15 28.32 19.12 13.59
C VAL A 15 28.19 18.05 12.50
N PRO A 16 28.16 18.44 11.21
CA PRO A 16 28.14 17.48 10.10
C PRO A 16 29.33 16.51 10.19
N PRO A 17 29.14 15.21 9.88
CA PRO A 17 27.96 14.59 9.28
C PRO A 17 26.89 14.11 10.30
N TYR A 18 26.95 14.55 11.56
CA TYR A 18 25.99 14.20 12.64
C TYR A 18 25.89 12.71 12.95
N VAL A 19 26.87 11.90 12.51
CA VAL A 19 26.88 10.45 12.63
C VAL A 19 28.25 9.93 13.04
N CYS A 20 28.26 8.83 13.78
CA CYS A 20 29.44 8.19 14.32
C CYS A 20 30.14 7.24 13.32
N ASN A 21 29.66 7.10 12.08
CA ASN A 21 30.15 6.10 11.13
C ASN A 21 31.68 6.14 10.94
N GLY A 22 32.25 7.35 10.85
CA GLY A 22 33.70 7.59 10.72
C GLY A 22 34.40 8.00 12.02
N CYS A 23 33.74 7.89 13.18
CA CYS A 23 34.35 8.32 14.44
C CYS A 23 35.50 7.38 14.83
N PRO A 24 36.75 7.88 15.02
CA PRO A 24 37.90 7.03 15.34
C PRO A 24 37.76 6.35 16.71
N ASN A 25 37.11 7.02 17.65
CA ASN A 25 36.90 6.51 19.02
C ASN A 25 35.59 5.72 19.16
N ARG A 26 34.90 5.37 18.06
CA ARG A 26 33.57 4.74 18.10
C ARG A 26 33.51 3.47 18.96
N HIS A 27 34.55 2.65 18.96
CA HIS A 27 34.59 1.42 19.74
C HIS A 27 34.73 1.65 21.25
N ARG A 28 35.44 2.71 21.65
CA ARG A 28 35.68 3.06 23.06
C ARG A 28 34.65 4.04 23.64
N CYS A 29 33.94 4.75 22.77
CA CYS A 29 32.93 5.72 23.17
C CYS A 29 31.73 5.02 23.84
N THR A 30 31.40 5.47 25.05
CA THR A 30 30.27 5.01 25.87
C THR A 30 28.99 5.81 25.64
N LEU A 31 29.10 7.01 25.04
CA LEU A 31 27.95 7.86 24.70
C LEU A 31 27.06 7.21 23.63
N LYS A 32 25.80 7.61 23.59
CA LYS A 32 24.81 7.11 22.62
C LYS A 32 25.28 7.40 21.18
N LYS A 33 25.46 6.32 20.41
CA LYS A 33 25.95 6.39 19.03
C LYS A 33 24.81 6.67 18.06
N ARG A 34 25.04 7.54 17.08
CA ARG A 34 24.15 7.71 15.92
C ARG A 34 24.84 7.12 14.71
N ILE A 35 24.33 6.01 14.18
CA ILE A 35 24.94 5.33 13.04
C ILE A 35 23.96 5.42 11.87
N TYR A 36 24.43 5.97 10.75
CA TYR A 36 23.69 5.92 9.51
C TYR A 36 23.83 4.54 8.85
N SER A 37 22.72 3.98 8.40
CA SER A 37 22.65 2.75 7.63
C SER A 37 21.81 3.03 6.38
N ALA A 38 22.43 2.96 5.20
CA ALA A 38 21.75 3.22 3.94
C ALA A 38 20.55 2.27 3.73
N LYS A 39 20.70 1.00 4.13
CA LYS A 39 19.63 0.01 4.09
C LYS A 39 18.46 0.42 4.98
N SER A 40 18.73 0.76 6.24
CA SER A 40 17.68 1.17 7.18
C SER A 40 16.97 2.45 6.75
N ALA A 41 17.71 3.39 6.14
CA ALA A 41 17.13 4.61 5.58
C ALA A 41 16.21 4.30 4.40
N ASN A 42 16.63 3.41 3.49
CA ASN A 42 15.81 2.96 2.36
C ASN A 42 14.57 2.23 2.83
N ASP A 43 14.71 1.27 3.75
CA ASP A 43 13.58 0.52 4.33
C ASP A 43 12.56 1.49 4.98
N SER A 44 13.03 2.52 5.68
CA SER A 44 12.16 3.53 6.31
C SER A 44 11.44 4.40 5.28
N TYR A 45 12.14 4.78 4.21
CA TYR A 45 11.55 5.51 3.09
C TYR A 45 10.48 4.68 2.38
N GLU A 46 10.80 3.43 2.01
CA GLU A 46 9.87 2.52 1.35
C GLU A 46 8.63 2.26 2.22
N LYS A 47 8.83 2.09 3.52
CA LYS A 47 7.73 1.96 4.48
C LYS A 47 6.83 3.20 4.47
N THR A 48 7.40 4.39 4.61
CA THR A 48 6.63 5.65 4.57
C THR A 48 5.88 5.80 3.24
N LEU A 49 6.53 5.47 2.13
CA LEU A 49 5.93 5.51 0.79
C LEU A 49 4.75 4.55 0.65
N HIS A 50 4.88 3.34 1.22
CA HIS A 50 3.82 2.34 1.24
C HIS A 50 2.65 2.80 2.10
N GLU A 51 2.91 3.17 3.35
CA GLU A 51 1.88 3.58 4.32
C GLU A 51 1.09 4.79 3.83
N ALA A 52 1.76 5.78 3.21
CA ALA A 52 1.09 6.95 2.65
C ALA A 52 0.17 6.65 1.45
N ARG A 53 0.33 5.48 0.82
CA ARG A 53 -0.44 5.04 -0.36
C ARG A 53 -1.34 3.85 -0.06
N GLU A 54 -1.32 3.34 1.17
CA GLU A 54 -2.12 2.23 1.60
C GLU A 54 -3.55 2.70 1.89
N GLY A 55 -4.52 1.82 1.65
CA GLY A 55 -5.94 2.12 1.89
C GLY A 55 -6.63 2.89 0.75
N PHE A 56 -7.76 3.48 1.10
CA PHE A 56 -8.60 4.24 0.18
C PHE A 56 -8.54 5.71 0.57
N ASN A 57 -8.28 6.58 -0.41
CA ASN A 57 -8.35 8.03 -0.23
C ASN A 57 -9.83 8.47 -0.29
N ILE A 58 -10.61 8.07 0.71
CA ILE A 58 -12.04 8.31 0.86
C ILE A 58 -12.31 8.56 2.35
N SER A 59 -13.11 9.57 2.69
CA SER A 59 -13.51 9.84 4.06
C SER A 59 -14.56 8.83 4.55
N ASP A 60 -14.68 8.69 5.88
CA ASP A 60 -15.68 7.77 6.47
C ASP A 60 -17.11 8.13 6.06
N ALA A 61 -17.41 9.42 5.90
CA ALA A 61 -18.72 9.90 5.43
C ALA A 61 -19.00 9.49 3.99
N GLU A 62 -18.05 9.73 3.07
CA GLU A 62 -18.19 9.29 1.67
C GLU A 62 -18.30 7.77 1.56
N LEU A 63 -17.56 7.04 2.40
CA LEU A 63 -17.66 5.59 2.45
C LEU A 63 -19.06 5.13 2.88
N ALA A 64 -19.64 5.77 3.91
CA ALA A 64 -21.00 5.48 4.36
C ALA A 64 -22.05 5.79 3.27
N ASP A 65 -21.88 6.87 2.51
CA ASP A 65 -22.76 7.21 1.38
C ASP A 65 -22.67 6.15 0.27
N ILE A 66 -21.45 5.72 -0.07
CA ILE A 66 -21.23 4.64 -1.05
C ILE A 66 -21.84 3.33 -0.56
N ASP A 67 -21.64 2.97 0.71
CA ASP A 67 -22.13 1.72 1.27
C ASP A 67 -23.66 1.69 1.35
N SER A 68 -24.27 2.76 1.86
CA SER A 68 -25.73 2.90 1.93
C SER A 68 -26.40 2.87 0.55
N PHE A 69 -25.72 3.34 -0.49
CA PHE A 69 -26.21 3.26 -1.86
C PHE A 69 -26.06 1.86 -2.47
N PHE A 70 -24.87 1.26 -2.41
CA PHE A 70 -24.58 0.01 -3.12
C PHE A 70 -25.03 -1.24 -2.37
N SER A 71 -24.80 -1.33 -1.06
CA SER A 71 -25.02 -2.54 -0.28
C SER A 71 -26.46 -3.07 -0.31
N PRO A 72 -27.52 -2.26 -0.15
CA PRO A 72 -28.90 -2.79 -0.22
C PRO A 72 -29.23 -3.35 -1.61
N LEU A 73 -28.80 -2.67 -2.69
CA LEU A 73 -29.07 -3.10 -4.06
C LEU A 73 -28.31 -4.38 -4.43
N ILE A 74 -27.06 -4.52 -3.97
CA ILE A 74 -26.28 -5.73 -4.19
C ILE A 74 -26.92 -6.91 -3.44
N LYS A 75 -27.37 -6.70 -2.19
CA LYS A 75 -28.06 -7.73 -1.40
C LYS A 75 -29.41 -8.14 -2.00
N GLN A 76 -30.07 -7.27 -2.77
CA GLN A 76 -31.23 -7.60 -3.61
C GLN A 76 -30.87 -8.43 -4.87
N GLY A 77 -29.59 -8.77 -5.06
CA GLY A 77 -29.11 -9.59 -6.17
C GLY A 77 -28.78 -8.79 -7.43
N GLN A 78 -28.74 -7.45 -7.37
CA GLN A 78 -28.35 -6.64 -8.52
C GLN A 78 -26.83 -6.69 -8.72
N SER A 79 -26.39 -6.70 -9.99
CA SER A 79 -24.97 -6.57 -10.30
C SER A 79 -24.53 -5.10 -10.22
N LEU A 80 -23.27 -4.84 -9.85
CA LEU A 80 -22.69 -3.49 -9.87
C LEU A 80 -22.91 -2.75 -11.19
N TYR A 81 -22.76 -3.46 -12.31
CA TYR A 81 -22.97 -2.87 -13.64
C TYR A 81 -24.43 -2.44 -13.85
N HIS A 82 -25.38 -3.24 -13.39
CA HIS A 82 -26.81 -2.92 -13.48
C HIS A 82 -27.17 -1.70 -12.62
N ILE A 83 -26.69 -1.67 -11.38
CA ILE A 83 -26.90 -0.55 -10.44
C ILE A 83 -26.40 0.75 -11.07
N ILE A 84 -25.15 0.75 -11.56
CA ILE A 84 -24.52 1.96 -12.11
C ILE A 84 -25.19 2.40 -13.41
N ARG A 85 -25.54 1.44 -14.27
CA ARG A 85 -26.17 1.75 -15.56
C ARG A 85 -27.56 2.37 -15.40
N ASN A 86 -28.31 1.98 -14.38
CA ASN A 86 -29.67 2.45 -14.14
C ASN A 86 -29.74 3.72 -13.28
N ASN A 87 -28.68 4.04 -12.53
CA ASN A 87 -28.65 5.17 -11.60
C ASN A 87 -27.52 6.17 -11.93
N ARG A 88 -27.25 6.39 -13.21
CA ARG A 88 -26.05 7.14 -13.65
C ARG A 88 -25.92 8.54 -13.03
N ASP A 89 -27.05 9.19 -12.77
CA ASP A 89 -27.08 10.57 -12.25
C ASP A 89 -26.92 10.64 -10.73
N THR A 90 -27.15 9.53 -10.02
CA THR A 90 -27.16 9.47 -8.53
C THR A 90 -26.06 8.60 -7.95
N VAL A 91 -25.31 7.87 -8.79
CA VAL A 91 -24.22 7.00 -8.35
C VAL A 91 -23.09 7.82 -7.70
N PRO A 92 -22.68 7.50 -6.46
CA PRO A 92 -21.72 8.32 -5.71
C PRO A 92 -20.26 8.13 -6.18
N CYS A 93 -19.94 7.06 -6.93
CA CYS A 93 -18.57 6.79 -7.35
C CYS A 93 -18.49 6.00 -8.66
N SER A 94 -17.32 6.01 -9.30
CA SER A 94 -17.10 5.22 -10.51
C SER A 94 -17.21 3.71 -10.29
N GLU A 95 -17.48 2.97 -11.37
CA GLU A 95 -17.56 1.51 -11.35
C GLU A 95 -16.28 0.84 -10.82
N SER A 96 -15.12 1.37 -11.16
CA SER A 96 -13.84 0.83 -10.68
C SER A 96 -13.68 1.02 -9.18
N THR A 97 -14.10 2.16 -8.63
CA THR A 97 -14.09 2.41 -7.19
C THR A 97 -15.08 1.50 -6.45
N ALA A 98 -16.32 1.39 -6.91
CA ALA A 98 -17.32 0.50 -6.32
C ALA A 98 -16.85 -0.97 -6.32
N ARG A 99 -16.25 -1.45 -7.42
CA ARG A 99 -15.67 -2.81 -7.49
C ARG A 99 -14.53 -2.99 -6.49
N ARG A 100 -13.62 -2.02 -6.37
CA ARG A 100 -12.48 -2.13 -5.44
C ARG A 100 -12.96 -2.21 -4.00
N LEU A 101 -13.87 -1.33 -3.58
CA LEU A 101 -14.42 -1.29 -2.21
C LEU A 101 -15.18 -2.58 -1.86
N LEU A 102 -15.97 -3.10 -2.79
CA LEU A 102 -16.69 -4.37 -2.60
C LEU A 102 -15.73 -5.57 -2.48
N LEU A 103 -14.69 -5.61 -3.32
CA LEU A 103 -13.74 -6.72 -3.32
C LEU A 103 -12.73 -6.65 -2.18
N SER A 104 -12.46 -5.46 -1.63
CA SER A 104 -11.69 -5.30 -0.39
C SER A 104 -12.51 -5.64 0.85
N GLY A 105 -13.83 -5.82 0.72
CA GLY A 105 -14.71 -6.22 1.83
C GLY A 105 -14.97 -5.10 2.83
N ILE A 106 -14.83 -3.84 2.40
CA ILE A 106 -15.10 -2.67 3.24
C ILE A 106 -16.59 -2.34 3.29
N LEU A 107 -17.31 -2.61 2.20
CA LEU A 107 -18.75 -2.47 2.14
C LEU A 107 -19.45 -3.57 2.94
N GLU A 108 -20.68 -3.30 3.40
CA GLU A 108 -21.50 -4.27 4.10
C GLU A 108 -21.89 -5.46 3.18
N ALA A 109 -22.21 -5.17 1.92
CA ALA A 109 -22.35 -6.19 0.89
C ALA A 109 -20.99 -6.80 0.54
N ARG A 110 -20.99 -8.09 0.21
CA ARG A 110 -19.78 -8.85 -0.10
C ARG A 110 -19.86 -9.47 -1.47
N LYS A 111 -18.71 -9.97 -1.93
CA LYS A 111 -18.62 -10.70 -3.20
C LYS A 111 -19.62 -11.88 -3.31
N ILE A 112 -19.99 -12.49 -2.18
CA ILE A 112 -20.98 -13.58 -2.14
C ILE A 112 -22.38 -13.14 -2.54
N ASP A 113 -22.72 -11.87 -2.34
CA ASP A 113 -24.03 -11.30 -2.62
C ASP A 113 -24.18 -10.95 -4.12
N LEU A 114 -23.05 -10.81 -4.84
CA LEU A 114 -23.08 -10.53 -6.27
C LEU A 114 -23.63 -11.71 -7.07
N PRO A 115 -24.49 -11.44 -8.08
CA PRO A 115 -25.03 -12.47 -8.93
C PRO A 115 -23.91 -13.18 -9.70
N ARG A 116 -23.88 -14.51 -9.57
CA ARG A 116 -22.97 -15.42 -10.30
C ARG A 116 -21.46 -15.24 -10.01
N ALA A 117 -21.06 -14.30 -9.17
CA ALA A 117 -19.64 -14.00 -8.89
C ALA A 117 -18.90 -15.16 -8.20
N VAL A 118 -19.60 -15.93 -7.38
CA VAL A 118 -19.07 -17.12 -6.69
C VAL A 118 -19.37 -18.41 -7.45
N ARG A 119 -20.42 -18.41 -8.30
CA ARG A 119 -20.82 -19.60 -9.07
C ARG A 119 -19.85 -19.94 -10.19
N PHE A 120 -19.32 -18.93 -10.88
CA PHE A 120 -18.44 -19.17 -12.02
C PHE A 120 -16.98 -19.29 -11.58
N LYS A 121 -16.34 -20.40 -11.98
CA LYS A 121 -14.90 -20.56 -11.85
C LYS A 121 -14.17 -19.57 -12.74
N LYS A 122 -13.07 -18.99 -12.25
CA LYS A 122 -12.17 -18.17 -13.05
C LYS A 122 -11.73 -18.97 -14.29
N ARG A 123 -12.04 -18.45 -15.49
CA ARG A 123 -11.64 -19.08 -16.74
C ARG A 123 -10.11 -19.15 -16.79
N LYS A 124 -9.57 -20.29 -17.22
CA LYS A 124 -8.13 -20.40 -17.53
C LYS A 124 -7.86 -19.42 -18.67
N GLY A 125 -7.04 -18.40 -18.42
CA GLY A 125 -6.61 -17.48 -19.47
C GLY A 125 -5.92 -18.25 -20.58
N LYS A 126 -6.10 -17.81 -21.83
CA LYS A 126 -5.24 -18.29 -22.92
C LYS A 126 -3.81 -17.98 -22.51
N ARG A 127 -2.90 -18.95 -22.63
CA ARG A 127 -1.48 -18.68 -22.47
C ARG A 127 -1.12 -17.61 -23.49
N ASN A 128 -0.59 -16.48 -23.03
CA ASN A 128 0.02 -15.52 -23.93
C ASN A 128 1.22 -16.23 -24.54
N ASN A 129 1.06 -16.74 -25.77
CA ASN A 129 2.14 -17.22 -26.60
C ASN A 129 2.91 -16.01 -27.17
N MET A 130 3.31 -15.09 -26.28
CA MET A 130 4.23 -14.01 -26.64
C MET A 130 5.55 -14.70 -26.99
N LYS A 131 5.85 -14.81 -28.28
CA LYS A 131 7.15 -15.26 -28.76
C LYS A 131 8.14 -14.14 -28.45
N VAL A 132 8.65 -14.11 -27.23
CA VAL A 132 9.78 -13.25 -26.88
C VAL A 132 11.01 -13.88 -27.50
N ASP A 133 11.67 -13.15 -28.41
CA ASP A 133 12.95 -13.57 -28.97
C ASP A 133 13.98 -13.71 -27.83
N LYS A 134 14.56 -14.90 -27.70
CA LYS A 134 15.56 -15.20 -26.64
C LYS A 134 16.82 -14.35 -26.80
N LYS A 135 17.11 -13.86 -28.01
CA LYS A 135 18.25 -12.96 -28.28
C LYS A 135 18.11 -11.59 -27.61
N CYS A 136 16.93 -11.19 -27.17
CA CYS A 136 16.73 -9.91 -26.48
C CYS A 136 17.47 -9.78 -25.12
N ARG A 137 18.05 -10.88 -24.61
CA ARG A 137 18.83 -10.94 -23.38
C ARG A 137 20.35 -10.90 -23.60
N GLU A 138 20.82 -11.00 -24.83
CA GLU A 138 22.25 -10.93 -25.13
C GLU A 138 22.79 -9.54 -24.74
N GLY A 139 23.87 -9.49 -23.97
CA GLY A 139 24.50 -8.25 -23.50
C GLY A 139 23.76 -7.48 -22.40
N ARG A 140 22.60 -7.96 -21.92
CA ARG A 140 21.79 -7.29 -20.87
C ARG A 140 21.87 -7.95 -19.50
N THR A 141 22.75 -8.93 -19.32
CA THR A 141 22.95 -9.60 -18.04
C THR A 141 24.00 -8.88 -17.20
N TYR A 142 23.59 -8.41 -16.02
CA TYR A 142 24.49 -7.85 -15.02
C TYR A 142 25.44 -8.94 -14.51
N ARG A 143 26.76 -8.72 -14.60
CA ARG A 143 27.77 -9.59 -13.97
C ARG A 143 27.90 -9.20 -12.50
N ARG A 144 27.82 -10.20 -11.63
CA ARG A 144 28.03 -10.09 -10.19
C ARG A 144 29.51 -10.17 -9.86
#